data_AF-A0A382IPV6-F1
#
_entry.id   AF-A0A382IPV6-F1
#
_cell.length_a   1.000
_cell.length_b   1.000
_cell.length_c   1.000
_cell.angle_alpha   90.00
_cell.angle_beta   90.00
_cell.angle_gamma   90.00
#
_symmetry.space_group_name_H-M   'P 1'
#
loop_
_entity.id
_entity.type
_entity.pdbx_description
1 polymer ?
#
loop_
_entity_poly.entity_id
_entity_poly.type
_entity_poly.pdbx_seq_one_letter_code
_entity_poly.pdbx_strand_id
1 'polypeptide(L)'
;MLEGIICPVCENTIKETDLKDSLVCLVCRTDLKNRKFLDFLEFLMANGIVENLDFFDPEVYSEDVDDLDQTKEEEGDPSEFEKKKDHYNIYENEIIPKDKTDDNIKGYSQFDGLDEDWEDFNEREFDKV
;
A
#
# COMPACT_ATOMS: atom_id res chain seq x y z
N MET A 1 36.25 7.19 -0.75
CA MET A 1 35.01 6.83 -0.04
C MET A 1 34.90 7.81 1.10
N LEU A 2 33.82 8.59 1.17
CA LEU A 2 33.62 9.53 2.27
C LEU A 2 33.29 8.69 3.51
N GLU A 3 34.30 8.45 4.34
CA GLU A 3 34.20 7.66 5.56
C GLU A 3 33.45 8.45 6.62
N GLY A 4 32.12 8.37 6.59
CA GLY A 4 31.26 8.82 7.68
C GLY A 4 30.11 9.72 7.26
N ILE A 5 29.11 9.76 8.12
CA ILE A 5 27.86 10.51 7.95
C ILE A 5 28.10 11.93 8.44
N ILE A 6 27.62 12.94 7.72
CA ILE A 6 27.78 14.34 8.12
C ILE A 6 26.54 14.80 8.87
N CYS A 7 26.73 15.40 10.06
CA CYS A 7 25.64 16.01 10.80
C CYS A 7 25.03 17.17 10.02
N PRO A 8 23.70 17.23 9.82
CA PRO A 8 23.06 18.33 9.08
C PRO A 8 23.10 19.68 9.82
N VAL A 9 23.49 19.70 11.11
CA VAL A 9 23.50 20.91 11.94
C VAL A 9 24.90 21.47 12.13
N CYS A 10 25.86 20.63 12.52
CA CYS A 10 27.21 21.07 12.86
C CYS A 10 28.28 20.63 11.87
N GLU A 11 27.88 19.98 10.76
CA GLU A 11 28.76 19.52 9.68
C GLU A 11 29.90 18.58 10.11
N ASN A 12 29.88 18.10 11.35
CA ASN A 12 30.87 17.16 11.85
C ASN A 12 30.53 15.74 11.39
N THR A 13 31.56 14.93 11.20
CA THR A 13 31.43 13.52 10.88
C THR A 13 30.94 12.74 12.11
N ILE A 14 29.89 11.97 11.93
CA ILE A 14 29.28 11.04 12.90
C ILE A 14 29.52 9.61 12.38
N LYS A 15 29.77 8.68 13.30
CA LYS A 15 29.88 7.26 12.98
C LYS A 15 28.51 6.62 12.92
N GLU A 16 28.34 5.65 12.03
CA GLU A 16 27.10 4.85 11.91
C GLU A 16 26.67 4.21 13.23
N THR A 17 27.64 3.69 13.99
CA THR A 17 27.40 3.06 15.31
C THR A 17 26.75 4.01 16.30
N ASP A 18 27.08 5.30 16.24
CA ASP A 18 26.59 6.30 17.19
C ASP A 18 25.12 6.65 16.90
N LEU A 19 24.71 6.59 15.62
CA LEU A 19 23.34 6.86 15.18
C LEU A 19 22.40 5.66 15.35
N LYS A 20 22.94 4.44 15.41
CA LYS A 20 22.13 3.21 15.57
C LYS A 20 21.41 3.17 16.92
N ASP A 21 22.06 3.66 17.97
CA ASP A 21 21.54 3.64 19.34
C ASP A 21 20.73 4.91 19.68
N SER A 22 21.12 6.06 19.14
CA SER A 22 20.46 7.35 19.41
C SER A 22 20.64 8.31 18.23
N LEU A 23 19.55 8.90 17.76
CA LEU A 23 19.53 9.92 16.70
C LEU A 23 20.02 11.30 17.20
N VAL A 24 20.85 11.33 18.25
CA VAL A 24 21.42 12.56 18.80
C VAL A 24 22.86 12.69 18.33
N CYS A 25 23.19 13.85 17.75
CA CYS A 25 24.57 14.12 17.39
C CYS A 25 25.45 14.26 18.64
N LEU A 26 26.52 13.48 18.77
CA LEU A 26 27.44 13.55 19.92
C LEU A 26 28.22 14.87 20.02
N VAL A 27 28.36 15.61 18.91
CA VAL A 27 29.14 16.85 18.84
C VAL A 27 28.31 18.07 19.24
N CYS A 28 27.16 18.27 18.60
CA CYS A 28 26.29 19.42 18.90
C CYS A 28 25.17 19.10 19.89
N ARG A 29 24.96 17.83 20.24
CA ARG A 29 23.87 17.34 21.11
C ARG A 29 22.47 17.68 20.62
N THR A 30 22.34 18.03 19.35
CA THR A 30 21.05 18.24 18.72
C THR A 30 20.38 16.90 18.48
N ASP A 31 19.11 16.82 18.84
CA ASP A 31 18.24 15.72 18.46
C ASP A 31 17.89 15.82 16.98
N LEU A 32 18.32 14.81 16.20
CA LEU A 32 18.09 14.74 14.77
C LEU A 32 16.74 14.08 14.44
N LYS A 33 16.02 13.54 15.44
CA LYS A 33 14.65 13.02 15.29
C LYS A 33 13.65 14.19 15.19
N ASN A 34 13.78 14.97 14.13
CA ASN A 34 12.91 16.12 13.88
C ASN A 34 12.55 16.18 12.41
N ARG A 35 11.32 16.60 12.12
CA ARG A 35 10.83 16.84 10.75
C ARG A 35 11.77 17.69 9.89
N LYS A 36 12.49 18.65 10.47
CA LYS A 36 13.46 19.48 9.73
C LYS A 36 14.60 18.69 9.09
N PHE A 37 14.83 17.47 9.55
CA PHE A 37 15.88 16.57 9.08
C PHE A 37 15.30 15.33 8.38
N LEU A 38 14.09 15.41 7.84
CA LEU A 38 13.38 14.29 7.22
C LEU A 38 14.21 13.64 6.10
N ASP A 39 14.74 14.41 5.15
CA ASP A 39 15.63 13.90 4.10
C ASP A 39 16.86 13.14 4.66
N PHE A 40 17.40 13.62 5.78
CA PHE A 40 18.53 12.99 6.46
C PHE A 40 18.11 11.67 7.13
N LEU A 41 16.96 11.65 7.79
CA LEU A 41 16.40 10.45 8.42
C LEU A 41 16.04 9.38 7.37
N GLU A 42 15.46 9.77 6.24
CA GLU A 42 15.20 8.90 5.10
C GLU A 42 16.49 8.32 4.52
N PHE A 43 17.54 9.14 4.37
CA PHE A 43 18.85 8.66 3.96
C PHE A 43 19.39 7.60 4.92
N LEU A 44 19.27 7.81 6.24
CA LEU A 44 19.72 6.84 7.24
C LEU A 44 18.94 5.51 7.14
N MET A 45 17.64 5.56 6.89
CA MET A 45 16.80 4.38 6.70
C MET A 45 17.11 3.65 5.38
N ALA A 46 17.19 4.37 4.26
CA ALA A 46 17.43 3.80 2.94
C ALA A 46 18.78 3.07 2.84
N ASN A 47 19.78 3.53 3.60
CA ASN A 47 21.08 2.86 3.71
C ASN A 47 21.15 1.82 4.84
N GLY A 48 20.08 1.62 5.61
CA GLY A 48 20.00 0.63 6.69
C GLY A 48 20.89 0.95 7.90
N ILE A 49 21.23 2.22 8.11
CA ILE A 49 22.06 2.67 9.24
C ILE A 49 21.23 2.69 10.53
N VAL A 50 19.95 3.06 10.41
CA VAL A 50 18.99 3.10 11.51
C VAL A 50 17.80 2.19 11.17
N GLU A 51 17.61 1.15 11.96
CA GLU A 51 16.52 0.18 11.82
C GLU A 51 15.30 0.53 12.71
N ASN A 52 15.51 1.34 13.76
CA ASN A 52 14.50 1.66 14.77
C ASN A 52 13.84 3.03 14.56
N LEU A 53 13.78 3.54 13.33
CA LEU A 53 13.01 4.73 13.03
C LEU A 53 11.58 4.31 12.68
N ASP A 54 10.62 4.73 13.50
CA ASP A 54 9.21 4.50 13.23
C ASP A 54 8.74 5.43 12.11
N PHE A 55 8.43 4.86 10.95
CA PHE A 55 7.90 5.59 9.79
C PHE A 55 6.53 6.20 10.06
N PHE A 56 5.81 5.68 11.07
CA PHE A 56 4.49 6.17 11.45
C PHE A 56 4.55 7.18 12.58
N ASP A 57 5.74 7.64 12.99
CA ASP A 57 5.85 8.64 14.06
C ASP A 57 5.20 9.96 13.62
N PRO A 58 4.06 10.35 14.23
CA PRO A 58 3.35 11.56 13.83
C PRO A 58 4.19 12.81 14.11
N GLU A 59 5.15 12.79 15.04
CA GLU A 59 5.99 13.97 15.28
C GLU A 59 6.95 14.29 14.12
N VAL A 60 7.26 13.29 13.30
CA VAL A 60 8.17 13.40 12.15
C VAL A 60 7.39 13.40 10.83
N TYR A 61 6.40 12.51 10.71
CA TYR A 61 5.67 12.19 9.48
C TYR A 61 4.23 12.72 9.43
N SER A 62 3.79 13.59 10.35
CA SER A 62 2.39 14.08 10.44
C SER A 62 1.78 14.67 9.16
N GLU A 63 2.60 15.21 8.25
CA GLU A 63 2.08 15.97 7.10
C GLU A 63 1.57 15.07 5.96
N ASP A 64 2.02 13.81 5.90
CA ASP A 64 1.55 12.81 4.94
C ASP A 64 0.50 11.86 5.52
N VAL A 65 0.12 12.06 6.80
CA VAL A 65 -1.00 11.34 7.39
C VAL A 65 -2.26 12.04 6.94
N ASP A 66 -2.86 11.52 5.87
CA ASP A 66 -4.20 11.93 5.46
C ASP A 66 -5.13 11.93 6.68
N ASP A 67 -6.07 12.87 6.72
CA ASP A 67 -7.09 12.91 7.75
C ASP A 67 -8.02 11.71 7.55
N LEU A 68 -7.61 10.55 8.11
CA LEU A 68 -8.36 9.29 8.07
C LEU A 68 -9.60 9.33 8.96
N ASP A 69 -10.06 10.53 9.33
CA ASP A 69 -11.31 10.72 10.04
C ASP A 69 -12.48 10.32 9.15
N GLN A 70 -12.91 9.07 9.31
CA GLN A 70 -14.09 8.50 8.64
C GLN A 70 -15.40 9.22 9.05
N THR A 71 -15.36 10.14 10.02
CA THR A 71 -16.52 10.98 10.37
C THR A 71 -16.63 12.24 9.53
N LYS A 72 -15.60 12.60 8.74
CA LYS A 72 -15.73 13.61 7.70
C LYS A 72 -16.55 13.06 6.55
N GLU A 73 -17.58 13.80 6.17
CA GLU A 73 -18.33 13.53 4.94
C GLU A 73 -17.38 13.70 3.74
N GLU A 74 -17.23 12.65 2.94
CA GLU A 74 -16.50 12.69 1.67
C GLU A 74 -17.19 13.68 0.72
N GLU A 75 -16.43 14.64 0.17
CA GLU A 75 -16.99 15.61 -0.78
C GLU A 75 -17.29 14.94 -2.12
N GLY A 76 -18.55 14.58 -2.33
CA GLY A 76 -19.07 14.11 -3.61
C GLY A 76 -19.94 12.87 -3.44
N ASP A 77 -21.16 12.91 -3.98
CA ASP A 77 -22.03 11.74 -4.01
C ASP A 77 -21.57 10.78 -5.12
N PRO A 78 -21.11 9.56 -4.80
CA PRO A 78 -20.70 8.58 -5.81
C PRO A 78 -21.79 8.28 -6.84
N SER A 79 -23.07 8.45 -6.47
CA SER A 79 -24.21 8.27 -7.36
C SER A 79 -24.28 9.32 -8.48
N GLU A 80 -23.61 10.47 -8.37
CA GLU A 80 -23.52 11.44 -9.46
C GLU A 80 -22.64 10.96 -10.62
N PHE A 81 -21.70 10.05 -10.35
CA PHE A 81 -20.80 9.46 -11.35
C PHE A 81 -21.26 8.08 -11.85
N GLU A 82 -22.28 7.50 -11.22
CA GLU A 82 -22.91 6.27 -11.68
C GLU A 82 -23.64 6.52 -13.01
N LYS A 83 -23.09 5.99 -14.09
CA LYS A 83 -23.75 6.06 -15.40
C LYS A 83 -25.07 5.31 -15.32
N LYS A 84 -26.17 6.03 -15.61
CA LYS A 84 -27.52 5.45 -15.65
C LYS A 84 -27.53 4.15 -16.45
N LYS A 85 -28.19 3.13 -15.89
CA LYS A 85 -28.31 1.76 -16.41
C LYS A 85 -28.72 1.70 -17.90
N ASP A 86 -29.39 2.74 -18.38
CA ASP A 86 -29.79 2.91 -19.79
C ASP A 86 -28.62 2.91 -20.79
N HIS A 87 -27.38 3.18 -20.35
CA HIS A 87 -26.18 3.10 -21.19
C HIS A 87 -25.66 1.67 -21.44
N TYR A 88 -26.17 0.66 -20.74
CA TYR A 88 -25.71 -0.73 -20.86
C TYR A 88 -26.53 -1.58 -21.84
N ASN A 89 -27.54 -1.00 -22.49
CA ASN A 89 -28.40 -1.68 -23.48
C ASN A 89 -27.72 -1.99 -24.83
N ILE A 90 -26.39 -1.81 -24.95
CA ILE A 90 -25.68 -2.04 -26.22
C ILE A 90 -25.46 -3.55 -26.45
N TYR A 91 -25.33 -4.35 -25.38
CA TYR A 91 -24.93 -5.76 -25.48
C TYR A 91 -26.01 -6.78 -25.06
N GLU A 92 -27.13 -6.38 -24.45
CA GLU A 92 -28.20 -7.34 -24.12
C GLU A 92 -28.83 -7.99 -25.38
N ASN A 93 -28.67 -7.36 -26.55
CA ASN A 93 -29.13 -7.92 -27.83
C ASN A 93 -28.03 -8.62 -28.65
N GLU A 94 -26.77 -8.63 -28.21
CA GLU A 94 -25.68 -9.32 -28.92
C GLU A 94 -25.55 -10.77 -28.43
N ILE A 95 -26.27 -11.65 -29.12
CA ILE A 95 -25.95 -13.07 -29.34
C ILE A 95 -25.77 -13.88 -28.06
N ILE A 96 -26.89 -14.33 -27.48
CA ILE A 96 -26.90 -15.65 -26.84
C ILE A 96 -26.82 -16.65 -28.00
N PRO A 97 -25.72 -17.42 -28.17
CA PRO A 97 -25.70 -18.47 -29.18
C PRO A 97 -26.80 -19.46 -28.80
N LYS A 98 -27.85 -19.57 -29.63
CA LYS A 98 -28.80 -20.68 -29.50
C LYS A 98 -27.99 -21.95 -29.73
N ASP A 99 -28.04 -22.85 -28.75
CA ASP A 99 -27.42 -24.18 -28.78
C ASP A 99 -27.52 -24.78 -30.17
N LYS A 100 -26.42 -24.72 -30.89
CA LYS A 100 -26.17 -25.57 -32.04
C LYS A 100 -24.99 -26.43 -31.63
N THR A 101 -25.31 -27.70 -31.44
CA THR A 101 -24.39 -28.83 -31.44
C THR A 101 -23.60 -28.80 -32.76
N ASP A 102 -22.61 -27.92 -32.85
CA ASP A 102 -21.76 -27.75 -34.01
C ASP A 102 -20.38 -28.30 -33.64
N ASP A 103 -20.06 -29.48 -34.17
CA ASP A 103 -18.86 -30.28 -33.85
C ASP A 103 -17.52 -29.60 -34.24
N ASN A 104 -17.56 -28.34 -34.68
CA ASN A 104 -16.41 -27.53 -35.10
C ASN A 104 -15.94 -26.50 -34.07
N ILE A 105 -16.64 -26.27 -32.95
CA ILE A 105 -16.18 -25.36 -31.89
C ILE A 105 -15.34 -26.15 -30.87
N LYS A 106 -14.09 -26.46 -31.25
CA LYS A 106 -13.08 -27.01 -30.33
C LYS A 106 -12.50 -25.90 -29.45
N GLY A 107 -13.25 -25.41 -28.46
CA GLY A 107 -12.67 -24.42 -27.54
C GLY A 107 -13.57 -23.86 -26.46
N TYR A 108 -14.88 -23.99 -26.57
CA TYR A 108 -15.81 -23.54 -25.54
C TYR A 108 -16.56 -24.74 -24.98
N SER A 109 -16.05 -25.31 -23.88
CA SER A 109 -16.86 -26.08 -22.96
C SER A 109 -17.63 -25.08 -22.08
N GLN A 110 -18.96 -25.15 -22.09
CA GLN A 110 -19.77 -24.45 -21.11
C GLN A 110 -19.33 -24.92 -19.72
N PHE A 111 -18.99 -23.97 -18.84
CA PHE A 111 -18.71 -24.29 -17.45
C PHE A 111 -20.03 -24.72 -16.80
N ASP A 112 -20.11 -25.96 -16.32
CA ASP A 112 -21.32 -26.54 -15.72
C ASP A 112 -21.73 -25.89 -14.38
N GLY A 113 -20.98 -24.88 -13.94
CA GLY A 113 -21.07 -24.35 -12.58
C GLY A 113 -20.26 -25.23 -11.63
N LEU A 114 -19.77 -24.62 -10.55
CA LEU A 114 -19.46 -25.36 -9.33
C LEU A 114 -20.73 -25.29 -8.51
N ASP A 115 -21.35 -26.45 -8.22
CA ASP A 115 -22.45 -26.56 -7.25
C ASP A 115 -21.95 -26.39 -5.80
N GLU A 116 -20.63 -26.27 -5.59
CA GLU A 116 -20.04 -26.02 -4.30
C GLU A 116 -20.24 -24.56 -3.89
N ASP A 117 -20.95 -24.37 -2.79
CA ASP A 117 -21.06 -23.09 -2.12
C ASP A 117 -19.66 -22.61 -1.69
N TRP A 118 -19.46 -21.29 -1.71
CA TRP A 118 -18.18 -20.67 -1.37
C TRP A 118 -17.72 -21.01 0.06
N GLU A 119 -18.66 -21.32 0.95
CA GLU A 119 -18.42 -21.77 2.31
C GLU A 119 -17.78 -23.17 2.30
N ASP A 120 -18.36 -24.13 1.57
CA ASP A 120 -17.85 -25.50 1.42
C ASP A 120 -16.44 -25.54 0.81
N PHE A 121 -16.13 -24.62 -0.12
CA PHE A 121 -14.79 -24.53 -0.70
C PHE A 121 -13.72 -24.21 0.36
N ASN A 122 -14.02 -23.28 1.27
CA ASN A 122 -13.10 -22.81 2.29
C ASN A 122 -12.96 -23.82 3.45
N GLU A 123 -14.01 -24.58 3.77
CA GLU A 123 -14.00 -25.58 4.85
C GLU A 123 -13.06 -26.77 4.56
N ARG A 124 -12.80 -27.10 3.28
CA ARG A 124 -11.92 -28.24 2.89
C ARG A 124 -10.48 -28.16 3.39
N GLU A 125 -9.99 -26.97 3.71
CA GLU A 125 -8.65 -26.79 4.29
C GLU A 125 -8.65 -26.87 5.83
N PHE A 126 -9.83 -26.78 6.46
CA PHE A 126 -9.97 -26.88 7.93
C PHE A 126 -10.27 -28.30 8.42
N ASP A 127 -10.83 -29.17 7.57
CA ASP A 127 -11.20 -30.55 7.92
C ASP A 127 -10.06 -31.59 7.74
N LYS A 128 -8.84 -31.17 7.39
CA LYS A 128 -7.66 -32.06 7.27
C LYS A 128 -6.85 -32.19 8.57
N VAL A 129 -7.47 -32.02 9.74
CA VAL A 129 -6.85 -32.20 11.07
C VAL A 129 -7.44 -33.41 11.79
#